data_AF-A0A832DMN2-F1
#
_entry.id   AF-A0A832DMN2-F1
#
_cell.length_a   1.000
_cell.length_b   1.000
_cell.length_c   1.000
_cell.angle_alpha   90.00
_cell.angle_beta   90.00
_cell.angle_gamma   90.00
#
_symmetry.space_group_name_H-M   'P 1'
#
loop_
_entity.id
_entity.type
_entity.pdbx_description
1 polymer ?
#
loop_
_entity_poly.entity_id
_entity_poly.type
_entity_poly.pdbx_seq_one_letter_code
_entity_poly.pdbx_strand_id
1 'polypeptide(L)'
;MLKLSRAISNRFTLRSRLGGRSAEARILAAELDLDLTEIALRHGSQGHVEGGTAEGNSQAEREEKFRRLTKGFNSPLPSEQIAAAVDLRKWMVREYGLERLKWFVPQLRERYVQAVGPKMAKLEPIACAPDDNRGELEAEALSLLERLKLLYTLSSEREILTGRMRRWALGLLCWLFLALMVTRVLPNITPAGAIREAVTVIANFSLIAFVGAAGAMVSVLRRTESAMASASSEIDPVRQVSALSQGLTAVFIAAFVGMSVSFVLVAFFASGLVRDGSIVGTGAAALFPQIVPCRYDCPITLVNRGLMFPAAMDAAKMMVWAFIGGFSEQLVPDVLDRLTKAARQTKKPSEAA
;
A
#
# COMPACT_ATOMS: atom_id res chain seq x y z
N MET A 1 16.28 -7.91 -25.57
CA MET A 1 15.87 -7.09 -24.40
C MET A 1 14.68 -7.65 -23.61
N LEU A 2 13.58 -8.12 -24.23
CA LEU A 2 12.40 -8.66 -23.53
C LEU A 2 12.69 -9.82 -22.55
N LYS A 3 13.53 -10.80 -22.93
CA LYS A 3 13.93 -11.92 -22.04
C LYS A 3 14.75 -11.47 -20.83
N LEU A 4 15.63 -10.49 -21.00
CA LEU A 4 16.44 -9.91 -19.92
C LEU A 4 15.55 -9.12 -18.94
N SER A 5 14.57 -8.36 -19.45
CA SER A 5 13.60 -7.67 -18.60
C SER A 5 12.73 -8.64 -17.79
N ARG A 6 12.35 -9.79 -18.37
CA ARG A 6 11.64 -10.88 -17.65
C ARG A 6 12.52 -11.51 -16.57
N ALA A 7 13.78 -11.78 -16.87
CA ALA A 7 14.72 -12.36 -15.90
C ALA A 7 15.02 -11.41 -14.73
N ILE A 8 15.20 -10.11 -15.01
CA ILE A 8 15.41 -9.07 -13.99
C ILE A 8 14.13 -8.86 -13.16
N SER A 9 12.96 -8.82 -13.80
CA SER A 9 11.66 -8.74 -13.11
C SER A 9 11.41 -9.94 -12.20
N ASN A 10 11.74 -11.16 -12.66
CA ASN A 10 11.63 -12.39 -11.87
C ASN A 10 12.62 -12.44 -10.68
N ARG A 11 13.85 -11.95 -10.85
CA ARG A 11 14.83 -11.86 -9.75
C ARG A 11 14.45 -10.77 -8.73
N PHE A 12 13.95 -9.62 -9.19
CA PHE A 12 13.48 -8.57 -8.28
C PHE A 12 12.22 -8.99 -7.51
N THR A 13 11.32 -9.75 -8.13
CA THR A 13 10.14 -10.31 -7.44
C THR A 13 10.50 -11.35 -6.39
N LEU A 14 11.55 -12.15 -6.59
CA LEU A 14 12.05 -13.09 -5.58
C LEU A 14 12.74 -12.38 -4.40
N ARG A 15 13.54 -11.34 -4.67
CA ARG A 15 14.26 -10.60 -3.61
C ARG A 15 13.36 -9.61 -2.86
N SER A 16 12.36 -9.00 -3.51
CA SER A 16 11.41 -8.10 -2.85
C SER A 16 10.35 -8.83 -2.02
N ARG A 17 10.14 -10.14 -2.23
CA ARG A 17 9.27 -10.98 -1.39
C ARG A 17 9.83 -11.20 0.03
N LEU A 18 11.08 -10.83 0.27
CA LEU A 18 11.80 -11.04 1.54
C LEU A 18 11.91 -9.76 2.40
N GLY A 19 11.26 -8.66 2.01
CA GLY A 19 11.39 -7.37 2.69
C GLY A 19 10.58 -7.26 3.98
N GLY A 20 11.25 -7.11 5.11
CA GLY A 20 10.79 -6.41 6.32
C GLY A 20 9.77 -7.13 7.21
N ARG A 21 8.57 -7.42 6.71
CA ARG A 21 7.46 -7.97 7.52
C ARG A 21 7.16 -9.44 7.28
N SER A 22 7.66 -10.02 6.18
CA SER A 22 7.82 -11.48 6.11
C SER A 22 8.78 -12.00 7.18
N ALA A 23 9.68 -11.14 7.70
CA ALA A 23 10.45 -11.45 8.89
C ALA A 23 9.56 -11.56 10.13
N GLU A 24 8.53 -10.71 10.32
CA GLU A 24 7.57 -10.85 11.42
C GLU A 24 6.71 -12.11 11.29
N ALA A 25 6.24 -12.45 10.08
CA ALA A 25 5.53 -13.72 9.86
C ALA A 25 6.45 -14.93 10.10
N ARG A 26 7.74 -14.82 9.75
CA ARG A 26 8.76 -15.84 10.07
C ARG A 26 9.17 -15.83 11.52
N ILE A 27 9.15 -14.70 12.22
CA ILE A 27 9.38 -14.59 13.65
C ILE A 27 8.19 -15.18 14.38
N LEU A 28 6.96 -14.95 13.92
CA LEU A 28 5.76 -15.66 14.39
C LEU A 28 5.89 -17.16 14.12
N ALA A 29 6.30 -17.56 12.92
CA ALA A 29 6.54 -18.96 12.60
C ALA A 29 7.67 -19.55 13.44
N ALA A 30 8.75 -18.81 13.72
CA ALA A 30 9.91 -19.23 14.52
C ALA A 30 9.62 -19.24 16.03
N GLU A 31 8.79 -18.31 16.52
CA GLU A 31 8.26 -18.29 17.88
C GLU A 31 7.26 -19.45 18.06
N LEU A 32 6.46 -19.75 17.03
CA LEU A 32 5.69 -21.00 16.94
C LEU A 32 6.59 -22.23 16.87
N ASP A 33 7.73 -22.17 16.18
CA ASP A 33 8.68 -23.28 16.03
C ASP A 33 9.39 -23.58 17.35
N LEU A 34 9.70 -22.54 18.14
CA LEU A 34 10.23 -22.66 19.50
C LEU A 34 9.24 -23.38 20.42
N ASP A 35 7.96 -22.98 20.43
CA ASP A 35 6.91 -23.68 21.17
C ASP A 35 6.75 -25.14 20.68
N LEU A 36 6.83 -25.37 19.37
CA LEU A 36 6.72 -26.70 18.74
C LEU A 36 7.87 -27.62 19.12
N THR A 37 9.10 -27.13 19.12
CA THR A 37 10.27 -27.89 19.56
C THR A 37 10.19 -28.25 21.05
N GLU A 38 9.70 -27.35 21.91
CA GLU A 38 9.50 -27.68 23.32
C GLU A 38 8.41 -28.75 23.51
N ILE A 39 7.34 -28.71 22.71
CA ILE A 39 6.25 -29.70 22.74
C ILE A 39 6.73 -31.06 22.21
N ALA A 40 7.48 -31.08 21.10
CA ALA A 40 8.06 -32.31 20.55
C ALA A 40 9.04 -32.97 21.53
N LEU A 41 9.86 -32.16 22.22
CA LEU A 41 10.80 -32.63 23.24
C LEU A 41 10.08 -33.17 24.48
N ARG A 42 8.95 -32.60 24.90
CA ARG A 42 8.18 -33.09 26.06
C ARG A 42 7.36 -34.34 25.75
N HIS A 43 6.71 -34.42 24.59
CA HIS A 43 5.96 -35.62 24.20
C HIS A 43 6.88 -36.81 23.89
N GLY A 44 8.13 -36.58 23.48
CA GLY A 44 9.14 -37.63 23.36
C GLY A 44 9.68 -38.13 24.71
N SER A 45 9.48 -37.41 25.81
CA SER A 45 10.12 -37.67 27.11
C SER A 45 9.21 -38.30 28.18
N GLN A 46 7.88 -38.25 28.03
CA GLN A 46 6.97 -38.86 29.02
C GLN A 46 6.62 -40.31 28.63
N GLY A 47 7.39 -41.25 29.17
CA GLY A 47 6.88 -42.51 29.69
C GLY A 47 6.53 -43.61 28.68
N HIS A 48 7.54 -44.44 28.36
CA HIS A 48 7.32 -45.82 27.94
C HIS A 48 6.72 -46.58 29.14
N VAL A 49 5.40 -46.54 29.29
CA VAL A 49 4.68 -47.43 30.22
C VAL A 49 4.15 -48.58 29.38
N GLU A 50 4.83 -49.72 29.47
CA GLU A 50 4.42 -50.98 28.85
C GLU A 50 3.10 -51.44 29.48
N GLY A 51 1.97 -51.28 28.79
CA GLY A 51 0.72 -51.83 29.31
C GLY A 51 -0.57 -51.45 28.59
N GLY A 52 -0.73 -51.79 27.30
CA GLY A 52 -2.05 -51.81 26.67
C GLY A 52 -2.06 -51.62 25.16
N THR A 53 -2.41 -52.67 24.40
CA THR A 53 -2.52 -52.66 22.93
C THR A 53 -3.58 -51.71 22.36
N ALA A 54 -4.41 -51.07 23.19
CA ALA A 54 -5.42 -50.11 22.76
C ALA A 54 -4.87 -48.67 22.58
N GLU A 55 -3.76 -48.30 23.21
CA GLU A 55 -3.19 -46.93 23.10
C GLU A 55 -2.40 -46.71 21.79
N GLY A 56 -1.86 -47.77 21.19
CA GLY A 56 -1.04 -47.67 19.98
C GLY A 56 -1.75 -47.07 18.77
N ASN A 57 -3.06 -47.32 18.60
CA ASN A 57 -3.84 -46.73 17.52
C ASN A 57 -4.07 -45.22 17.71
N SER A 58 -4.12 -44.73 18.94
CA SER A 58 -4.33 -43.30 19.24
C SER A 58 -3.09 -42.46 18.92
N GLN A 59 -1.89 -43.01 19.13
CA GLN A 59 -0.64 -42.30 18.84
C GLN A 59 -0.42 -42.11 17.35
N ALA A 60 -0.65 -43.16 16.54
CA ALA A 60 -0.54 -43.08 15.10
C ALA A 60 -1.53 -42.06 14.49
N GLU A 61 -2.77 -42.01 15.00
CA GLU A 61 -3.77 -41.04 14.56
C GLU A 61 -3.38 -39.59 14.91
N ARG A 62 -2.80 -39.37 16.11
CA ARG A 62 -2.29 -38.06 16.52
C ARG A 62 -1.13 -37.60 15.64
N GLU A 63 -0.19 -38.50 15.35
CA GLU A 63 0.95 -38.20 14.49
C GLU A 63 0.49 -37.87 13.05
N GLU A 64 -0.46 -38.63 12.50
CA GLU A 64 -1.01 -38.36 11.19
C GLU A 64 -1.73 -37.00 11.16
N LYS A 65 -2.55 -36.70 12.18
CA LYS A 65 -3.24 -35.42 12.30
C LYS A 65 -2.26 -34.26 12.40
N PHE A 66 -1.21 -34.38 13.21
CA PHE A 66 -0.15 -33.39 13.31
C PHE A 66 0.56 -33.19 11.96
N ARG A 67 0.88 -34.27 11.24
CA ARG A 67 1.48 -34.21 9.90
C ARG A 67 0.57 -33.51 8.89
N ARG A 68 -0.74 -33.74 8.97
CA ARG A 68 -1.73 -33.04 8.12
C ARG A 68 -1.79 -31.55 8.42
N LEU A 69 -1.78 -31.16 9.70
CA LEU A 69 -1.78 -29.75 10.13
C LEU A 69 -0.49 -29.03 9.73
N THR A 70 0.65 -29.70 9.83
CA THR A 70 1.95 -29.11 9.50
C THR A 70 2.22 -29.01 7.99
N LYS A 71 1.49 -29.76 7.15
CA LYS A 71 1.65 -29.69 5.69
C LYS A 71 1.47 -28.28 5.13
N GLY A 72 0.60 -27.46 5.72
CA GLY A 72 0.35 -26.09 5.28
C GLY A 72 1.51 -25.12 5.51
N PHE A 73 2.46 -25.42 6.41
CA PHE A 73 3.68 -24.61 6.59
C PHE A 73 4.59 -24.62 5.35
N ASN A 74 4.53 -25.68 4.54
CA ASN A 74 5.28 -25.79 3.30
C ASN A 74 4.61 -25.08 2.11
N SER A 75 3.45 -24.43 2.32
CA SER A 75 2.79 -23.69 1.25
C SER A 75 3.61 -22.48 0.82
N PRO A 76 3.67 -22.15 -0.49
CA PRO A 76 4.27 -20.90 -0.95
C PRO A 76 3.43 -19.66 -0.62
N LEU A 77 2.18 -19.83 -0.14
CA LEU A 77 1.25 -18.76 0.17
C LEU A 77 1.28 -18.45 1.67
N PRO A 78 1.59 -17.20 2.08
CA PRO A 78 1.65 -16.84 3.50
C PRO A 78 0.30 -17.01 4.21
N SER A 79 -0.83 -16.80 3.52
CA SER A 79 -2.17 -17.01 4.06
C SER A 79 -2.43 -18.47 4.45
N GLU A 80 -1.93 -19.43 3.68
CA GLU A 80 -2.01 -20.86 4.02
C GLU A 80 -1.09 -21.23 5.19
N GLN A 81 0.11 -20.64 5.28
CA GLN A 81 1.00 -20.84 6.42
C GLN A 81 0.39 -20.32 7.73
N ILE A 82 -0.20 -19.12 7.69
CA ILE A 82 -0.93 -18.53 8.82
C ILE A 82 -2.12 -19.40 9.21
N ALA A 83 -2.88 -19.90 8.24
CA ALA A 83 -4.01 -20.78 8.49
C ALA A 83 -3.58 -22.07 9.19
N ALA A 84 -2.51 -22.72 8.70
CA ALA A 84 -1.93 -23.92 9.30
C ALA A 84 -1.42 -23.66 10.72
N ALA A 85 -0.73 -22.54 10.95
CA ALA A 85 -0.25 -22.13 12.27
C ALA A 85 -1.39 -21.99 13.28
N VAL A 86 -2.48 -21.35 12.87
CA VAL A 86 -3.64 -21.17 13.74
C VAL A 86 -4.39 -22.48 13.95
N ASP A 87 -4.57 -23.30 12.92
CA ASP A 87 -5.27 -24.59 13.05
C ASP A 87 -4.50 -25.56 13.95
N LEU A 88 -3.16 -25.52 13.92
CA LEU A 88 -2.31 -26.23 14.88
C LEU A 88 -2.50 -25.71 16.30
N ARG A 89 -2.51 -24.39 16.51
CA ARG A 89 -2.79 -23.79 17.84
C ARG A 89 -4.17 -24.16 18.35
N LYS A 90 -5.20 -24.18 17.50
CA LYS A 90 -6.55 -24.64 17.88
C LYS A 90 -6.55 -26.08 18.32
N TRP A 91 -5.78 -26.95 17.66
CA TRP A 91 -5.63 -28.34 18.10
C TRP A 91 -4.95 -28.43 19.47
N MET A 92 -3.88 -27.66 19.70
CA MET A 92 -3.18 -27.62 21.00
C MET A 92 -4.08 -27.10 22.13
N VAL A 93 -4.89 -26.07 21.88
CA VAL A 93 -5.84 -25.50 22.86
C VAL A 93 -6.82 -26.55 23.40
N ARG A 94 -7.26 -27.50 22.56
CA ARG A 94 -8.16 -28.59 22.98
C ARG A 94 -7.47 -29.58 23.93
N GLU A 95 -6.17 -29.78 23.76
CA GLU A 95 -5.35 -30.67 24.60
C GLU A 95 -4.83 -29.97 25.88
N TYR A 96 -4.96 -28.64 25.98
CA TYR A 96 -4.48 -27.90 27.15
C TYR A 96 -5.35 -28.16 28.39
N GLY A 97 -4.67 -28.32 29.53
CA GLY A 97 -5.29 -28.28 30.85
C GLY A 97 -5.66 -26.84 31.28
N LEU A 98 -6.50 -26.73 32.32
CA LEU A 98 -7.04 -25.46 32.81
C LEU A 98 -5.95 -24.43 33.13
N GLU A 99 -4.90 -24.81 33.86
CA GLU A 99 -3.80 -23.91 34.24
C GLU A 99 -3.09 -23.29 33.03
N ARG A 100 -2.91 -24.08 31.96
CA ARG A 100 -2.25 -23.60 30.75
C ARG A 100 -3.16 -22.66 29.96
N LEU A 101 -4.47 -22.93 29.94
CA LEU A 101 -5.46 -22.04 29.35
C LEU A 101 -5.52 -20.70 30.10
N LYS A 102 -5.52 -20.71 31.44
CA LYS A 102 -5.47 -19.50 32.29
C LYS A 102 -4.29 -18.59 31.93
N TRP A 103 -3.13 -19.17 31.62
CA TRP A 103 -1.95 -18.41 31.20
C TRP A 103 -2.00 -17.97 29.72
N PHE A 104 -2.53 -18.80 28.84
CA PHE A 104 -2.50 -18.58 27.39
C PHE A 104 -3.57 -17.59 26.89
N VAL A 105 -4.79 -17.64 27.44
CA VAL A 105 -5.90 -16.79 27.00
C VAL A 105 -5.61 -15.29 27.16
N PRO A 106 -5.05 -14.80 28.29
CA PRO A 106 -4.68 -13.39 28.44
C PRO A 106 -3.68 -12.90 27.37
N GLN A 107 -2.72 -13.74 26.98
CA GLN A 107 -1.77 -13.40 25.92
C GLN A 107 -2.42 -13.34 24.56
N LEU A 108 -3.37 -14.25 24.28
CA LEU A 108 -4.19 -14.17 23.06
C LEU A 108 -5.04 -12.91 23.02
N ARG A 109 -5.64 -12.51 24.15
CA ARG A 109 -6.38 -11.25 24.27
C ARG A 109 -5.47 -10.07 23.96
N GLU A 110 -4.29 -10.01 24.56
CA GLU A 110 -3.33 -8.93 24.32
C GLU A 110 -2.90 -8.88 22.84
N ARG A 111 -2.53 -10.03 22.26
CA ARG A 111 -2.18 -10.12 20.83
C ARG A 111 -3.32 -9.68 19.92
N TYR A 112 -4.56 -10.04 20.25
CA TYR A 112 -5.74 -9.60 19.52
C TYR A 112 -5.94 -8.08 19.64
N VAL A 113 -5.82 -7.52 20.84
CA VAL A 113 -5.91 -6.06 21.08
C VAL A 113 -4.82 -5.31 20.30
N GLN A 114 -3.60 -5.85 20.26
CA GLN A 114 -2.50 -5.28 19.47
C GLN A 114 -2.78 -5.34 17.96
N ALA A 115 -3.31 -6.48 17.46
CA ALA A 115 -3.59 -6.67 16.04
C ALA A 115 -4.75 -5.80 15.53
N VAL A 116 -5.81 -5.64 16.33
CA VAL A 116 -7.00 -4.85 15.97
C VAL A 116 -6.80 -3.36 16.30
N GLY A 117 -5.95 -3.07 17.28
CA GLY A 117 -5.70 -1.72 17.79
C GLY A 117 -6.65 -1.31 18.93
N PRO A 118 -6.21 -0.40 19.82
CA PRO A 118 -6.89 -0.11 21.09
C PRO A 118 -8.26 0.55 20.93
N LYS A 119 -8.53 1.20 19.78
CA LYS A 119 -9.82 1.84 19.51
C LYS A 119 -10.90 0.82 19.18
N MET A 120 -10.56 -0.20 18.40
CA MET A 120 -11.50 -1.23 17.95
C MET A 120 -11.75 -2.29 19.00
N ALA A 121 -10.76 -2.59 19.83
CA ALA A 121 -10.93 -3.48 20.98
C ALA A 121 -12.05 -3.02 21.93
N LYS A 122 -12.39 -1.72 21.94
CA LYS A 122 -13.51 -1.18 22.73
C LYS A 122 -14.88 -1.39 22.07
N LEU A 123 -14.93 -1.54 20.75
CA LEU A 123 -16.17 -1.64 19.98
C LEU A 123 -16.69 -3.08 19.94
N GLU A 124 -15.81 -4.07 19.96
CA GLU A 124 -16.16 -5.49 20.08
C GLU A 124 -15.73 -6.01 21.46
N PRO A 125 -16.56 -5.86 22.51
CA PRO A 125 -16.26 -6.44 23.80
C PRO A 125 -16.16 -7.96 23.64
N ILE A 126 -14.96 -8.49 23.86
CA ILE A 126 -14.73 -9.93 23.95
C ILE A 126 -15.33 -10.38 25.28
N ALA A 127 -16.28 -11.31 25.23
CA ALA A 127 -16.79 -11.95 26.43
C ALA A 127 -15.61 -12.65 27.12
N CYS A 128 -15.17 -12.10 28.26
CA CYS A 128 -14.11 -12.69 29.05
C CYS A 128 -14.73 -13.83 29.85
N ALA A 129 -14.31 -15.06 29.55
CA ALA A 129 -14.71 -16.21 30.34
C ALA A 129 -14.18 -16.06 31.79
N PRO A 130 -14.95 -16.46 32.81
CA PRO A 130 -14.46 -16.66 34.16
C PRO A 130 -13.34 -17.70 34.15
N ASP A 131 -12.31 -17.44 34.96
CA ASP A 131 -11.08 -18.24 34.94
C ASP A 131 -11.30 -19.70 35.35
N ASP A 132 -12.39 -20.03 36.04
CA ASP A 132 -12.58 -21.35 36.64
C ASP A 132 -13.27 -22.38 35.73
N ASN A 133 -13.86 -21.97 34.60
CA ASN A 133 -14.51 -22.89 33.68
C ASN A 133 -13.62 -23.18 32.45
N ARG A 134 -13.06 -24.40 32.38
CA ARG A 134 -12.22 -24.86 31.26
C ARG A 134 -12.93 -24.70 29.92
N GLY A 135 -14.21 -25.07 29.83
CA GLY A 135 -14.95 -25.07 28.56
C GLY A 135 -15.15 -23.66 28.02
N GLU A 136 -15.37 -22.68 28.89
CA GLU A 136 -15.54 -21.28 28.49
C GLU A 136 -14.20 -20.66 28.07
N LEU A 137 -13.11 -20.93 28.79
CA LEU A 137 -11.75 -20.49 28.39
C LEU A 137 -11.32 -21.11 27.05
N GLU A 138 -11.62 -22.40 26.83
CA GLU A 138 -11.35 -23.07 25.56
C GLU A 138 -12.15 -22.44 24.41
N ALA A 139 -13.45 -22.22 24.61
CA ALA A 139 -14.31 -21.59 23.61
C ALA A 139 -13.82 -20.17 23.28
N GLU A 140 -13.43 -19.40 24.30
CA GLU A 140 -12.85 -18.07 24.11
C GLU A 140 -11.54 -18.13 23.31
N ALA A 141 -10.60 -19.00 23.70
CA ALA A 141 -9.34 -19.19 23.00
C ALA A 141 -9.54 -19.55 21.51
N LEU A 142 -10.44 -20.49 21.23
CA LEU A 142 -10.77 -20.89 19.86
C LEU A 142 -11.39 -19.74 19.07
N SER A 143 -12.28 -18.95 19.68
CA SER A 143 -12.89 -17.79 19.05
C SER A 143 -11.85 -16.69 18.72
N LEU A 144 -10.92 -16.42 19.63
CA LEU A 144 -9.83 -15.45 19.43
C LEU A 144 -8.88 -15.91 18.32
N LEU A 145 -8.53 -17.19 18.31
CA LEU A 145 -7.70 -17.78 17.27
C LEU A 145 -8.37 -17.68 15.89
N GLU A 146 -9.67 -17.95 15.77
CA GLU A 146 -10.41 -17.79 14.50
C GLU A 146 -10.38 -16.34 14.01
N ARG A 147 -10.59 -15.37 14.92
CA ARG A 147 -10.53 -13.94 14.57
C ARG A 147 -9.13 -13.51 14.17
N LEU A 148 -8.10 -13.95 14.88
CA LEU A 148 -6.71 -13.70 14.52
C LEU A 148 -6.34 -14.31 13.17
N LYS A 149 -6.79 -15.54 12.88
CA LYS A 149 -6.63 -16.17 11.55
C LYS A 149 -7.18 -15.26 10.46
N LEU A 150 -8.41 -14.78 10.63
CA LEU A 150 -9.06 -13.90 9.67
C LEU A 150 -8.30 -12.58 9.51
N LEU A 151 -7.89 -11.93 10.60
CA LEU A 151 -7.13 -10.68 10.56
C LEU A 151 -5.79 -10.84 9.83
N TYR A 152 -5.00 -11.85 10.19
CA TYR A 152 -3.67 -12.06 9.61
C TYR A 152 -3.72 -12.53 8.16
N THR A 153 -4.69 -13.38 7.81
CA THR A 153 -4.87 -13.79 6.41
C THR A 153 -5.24 -12.59 5.53
N LEU A 154 -6.16 -11.74 5.99
CA LEU A 154 -6.57 -10.55 5.25
C LEU A 154 -5.48 -9.48 5.20
N SER A 155 -4.71 -9.28 6.28
CA SER A 155 -3.58 -8.36 6.27
C SER A 155 -2.49 -8.80 5.28
N SER A 156 -2.21 -10.11 5.22
CA SER A 156 -1.25 -10.70 4.29
C SER A 156 -1.68 -10.49 2.82
N GLU A 157 -2.92 -10.83 2.48
CA GLU A 157 -3.44 -10.63 1.11
C GLU A 157 -3.39 -9.16 0.70
N ARG A 158 -3.74 -8.26 1.63
CA ARG A 158 -3.66 -6.82 1.43
C ARG A 158 -2.24 -6.35 1.16
N GLU A 159 -1.23 -6.83 1.89
CA GLU A 159 0.17 -6.48 1.65
C GLU A 159 0.67 -6.97 0.28
N ILE A 160 0.24 -8.15 -0.15
CA ILE A 160 0.56 -8.67 -1.49
C ILE A 160 -0.04 -7.77 -2.58
N LEU A 161 -1.30 -7.34 -2.40
CA LEU A 161 -2.00 -6.45 -3.32
C LEU A 161 -1.35 -5.06 -3.38
N THR A 162 -0.99 -4.47 -2.25
CA THR A 162 -0.36 -3.13 -2.21
C THR A 162 1.05 -3.18 -2.79
N GLY A 163 1.81 -4.24 -2.51
CA GLY A 163 3.09 -4.49 -3.14
C GLY A 163 2.96 -4.65 -4.66
N ARG A 164 1.88 -5.29 -5.14
CA ARG A 164 1.57 -5.38 -6.57
C ARG A 164 1.24 -4.00 -7.14
N MET A 165 0.38 -3.21 -6.52
CA MET A 165 0.07 -1.84 -6.95
C MET A 165 1.30 -0.96 -7.06
N ARG A 166 2.16 -0.96 -6.02
CA ARG A 166 3.40 -0.17 -6.01
C ARG A 166 4.32 -0.56 -7.16
N ARG A 167 4.45 -1.87 -7.44
CA ARG A 167 5.24 -2.36 -8.59
C ARG A 167 4.64 -1.93 -9.93
N TRP A 168 3.31 -1.97 -10.07
CA TRP A 168 2.64 -1.49 -11.28
C TRP A 168 2.78 0.01 -11.47
N ALA A 169 2.58 0.82 -10.42
CA ALA A 169 2.77 2.25 -10.45
C ALA A 169 4.22 2.63 -10.80
N LEU A 170 5.21 2.01 -10.16
CA LEU A 170 6.63 2.19 -10.50
C LEU A 170 6.94 1.72 -11.92
N GLY A 171 6.39 0.58 -12.34
CA GLY A 171 6.56 0.05 -13.69
C GLY A 171 5.99 0.98 -14.76
N LEU A 172 4.81 1.54 -14.52
CA LEU A 172 4.17 2.53 -15.39
C LEU A 172 4.99 3.82 -15.45
N LEU A 173 5.46 4.33 -14.31
CA LEU A 173 6.30 5.52 -14.25
C LEU A 173 7.65 5.31 -14.98
N CYS A 174 8.29 4.15 -14.79
CA CYS A 174 9.51 3.77 -15.52
C CYS A 174 9.24 3.66 -17.03
N TRP A 175 8.10 3.11 -17.44
CA TRP A 175 7.73 3.01 -18.86
C TRP A 175 7.48 4.39 -19.48
N LEU A 176 6.75 5.27 -18.79
CA LEU A 176 6.53 6.64 -19.24
C LEU A 176 7.85 7.43 -19.29
N PHE A 177 8.75 7.22 -18.33
CA PHE A 177 10.09 7.83 -18.35
C PHE A 177 10.92 7.33 -19.53
N LEU A 178 10.85 6.04 -19.86
CA LEU A 178 11.52 5.50 -21.05
C LEU A 178 10.93 6.09 -22.33
N ALA A 179 9.60 6.20 -22.43
CA ALA A 179 8.94 6.85 -23.56
C ALA A 179 9.37 8.32 -23.69
N LEU A 180 9.48 9.04 -22.57
CA LEU A 180 10.00 10.41 -22.53
C LEU A 180 11.45 10.50 -23.00
N MET A 181 12.31 9.54 -22.63
CA MET A 181 13.70 9.51 -23.11
C MET A 181 13.77 9.29 -24.63
N VAL A 182 12.92 8.42 -25.18
CA VAL A 182 12.83 8.20 -26.63
C VAL A 182 12.40 9.48 -27.34
N THR A 183 11.37 10.18 -26.85
CA THR A 183 10.93 11.44 -27.47
C THR A 183 11.99 12.56 -27.37
N ARG A 184 12.88 12.50 -26.39
CA ARG A 184 14.01 13.44 -26.23
C ARG A 184 15.20 13.17 -27.15
N VAL A 185 15.46 11.90 -27.49
CA VAL A 185 16.56 11.53 -28.39
C VAL A 185 16.17 11.73 -29.85
N LEU A 186 14.88 11.56 -30.20
CA LEU A 186 14.38 11.60 -31.57
C LEU A 186 14.69 12.93 -32.34
N PRO A 187 14.61 14.12 -31.73
CA PRO A 187 15.02 15.39 -32.36
C PRO A 187 16.50 15.48 -32.77
N ASN A 188 17.38 14.70 -32.15
CA ASN A 188 18.82 14.75 -32.43
C ASN A 188 19.21 13.93 -33.65
N ILE A 189 18.41 12.92 -34.01
CA ILE A 189 18.62 12.08 -35.19
C ILE A 189 17.79 12.51 -36.40
N THR A 190 16.81 13.40 -36.20
CA THR A 190 15.96 13.91 -37.28
C THR A 190 16.63 15.09 -37.98
N PRO A 191 16.67 15.11 -39.32
CA PRO A 191 17.26 16.22 -40.07
C PRO A 191 16.49 17.52 -39.81
N ALA A 192 17.17 18.66 -39.96
CA ALA A 192 16.55 19.97 -39.80
C ALA A 192 15.36 20.13 -40.76
N GLY A 193 14.24 20.63 -40.23
CA GLY A 193 13.00 20.82 -40.98
C GLY A 193 11.76 20.74 -40.09
N ALA A 194 10.58 20.83 -40.71
CA ALA A 194 9.28 20.85 -40.01
C ALA A 194 9.04 19.62 -39.11
N ILE A 195 9.59 18.46 -39.48
CA ILE A 195 9.47 17.22 -38.71
C ILE A 195 10.20 17.36 -37.36
N ARG A 196 11.42 17.92 -37.35
CA ARG A 196 12.20 18.10 -36.12
C ARG A 196 11.52 19.08 -35.15
N GLU A 197 10.91 20.14 -35.68
CA GLU A 197 10.12 21.09 -34.90
C GLU A 197 8.92 20.41 -34.25
N ALA A 198 8.15 19.63 -35.02
CA ALA A 198 6.99 18.90 -34.50
C ALA A 198 7.37 17.87 -33.41
N VAL A 199 8.45 17.11 -33.62
CA VAL A 199 8.94 16.15 -32.62
C VAL A 199 9.40 16.86 -31.34
N THR A 200 10.05 18.02 -31.45
CA THR A 200 10.48 18.81 -30.28
C THR A 200 9.29 19.32 -29.47
N VAL A 201 8.23 19.79 -30.14
CA VAL A 201 6.97 20.19 -29.50
C VAL A 201 6.34 19.01 -28.75
N ILE A 202 6.24 17.84 -29.40
CA ILE A 202 5.71 16.62 -28.78
C ILE A 202 6.55 16.24 -27.55
N ALA A 203 7.88 16.34 -27.62
CA ALA A 203 8.77 16.01 -26.51
C ALA A 203 8.60 16.96 -25.31
N ASN A 204 8.33 18.24 -25.55
CA ASN A 204 8.08 19.22 -24.48
C ASN A 204 6.73 18.98 -23.80
N PHE A 205 5.67 18.74 -24.57
CA PHE A 205 4.36 18.37 -24.01
C PHE A 205 4.39 17.03 -23.27
N SER A 206 5.13 16.05 -23.79
CA SER A 206 5.32 14.75 -23.13
C SER A 206 6.00 14.89 -21.78
N LEU A 207 6.96 15.82 -21.64
CA LEU A 207 7.60 16.11 -20.36
C LEU A 207 6.60 16.68 -19.34
N ILE A 208 5.81 17.68 -19.74
CA ILE A 208 4.80 18.30 -18.87
C ILE A 208 3.75 17.27 -18.45
N ALA A 209 3.25 16.48 -19.40
CA ALA A 209 2.29 15.41 -19.15
C ALA A 209 2.87 14.34 -18.20
N PHE A 210 4.13 13.94 -18.39
CA PHE A 210 4.81 12.99 -17.50
C PHE A 210 4.89 13.49 -16.07
N VAL A 211 5.27 14.76 -15.87
CA VAL A 211 5.37 15.36 -14.54
C VAL A 211 4.00 15.46 -13.86
N GLY A 212 2.95 15.80 -14.64
CA GLY A 212 1.56 15.74 -14.19
C GLY A 212 1.11 14.34 -13.76
N ALA A 213 1.38 13.33 -14.59
CA ALA A 213 1.08 11.94 -14.29
C ALA A 213 1.79 11.48 -13.00
N ALA A 214 3.06 11.84 -12.83
CA ALA A 214 3.84 11.52 -11.65
C ALA A 214 3.23 12.13 -10.37
N GLY A 215 2.83 13.40 -10.42
CA GLY A 215 2.12 14.07 -9.31
C GLY A 215 0.84 13.35 -8.90
N ALA A 216 0.02 12.96 -9.88
CA ALA A 216 -1.21 12.20 -9.63
C ALA A 216 -0.93 10.81 -9.03
N MET A 217 0.09 10.11 -9.51
CA MET A 217 0.48 8.81 -8.94
C MET A 217 0.95 8.93 -7.50
N VAL A 218 1.76 9.94 -7.15
CA VAL A 218 2.17 10.19 -5.76
C VAL A 218 0.94 10.45 -4.87
N SER A 219 -0.03 11.20 -5.37
CA SER A 219 -1.30 11.44 -4.66
C SER A 219 -2.06 10.13 -4.39
N VAL A 220 -2.19 9.23 -5.38
CA VAL A 220 -2.82 7.91 -5.20
C VAL A 220 -2.04 7.02 -4.23
N LEU A 221 -0.71 7.02 -4.29
CA LEU A 221 0.12 6.23 -3.36
C LEU A 221 -0.08 6.71 -1.92
N ARG A 222 -0.05 8.03 -1.69
CA ARG A 222 -0.32 8.60 -0.37
C ARG A 222 -1.75 8.30 0.12
N ARG A 223 -2.75 8.32 -0.79
CA ARG A 223 -4.12 7.92 -0.48
C ARG A 223 -4.20 6.50 -0.01
N THR A 224 -3.64 5.58 -0.78
CA THR A 224 -3.66 4.16 -0.43
C THR A 224 -2.93 3.94 0.89
N GLU A 225 -1.80 4.60 1.15
CA GLU A 225 -1.12 4.55 2.46
C GLU A 225 -1.97 5.08 3.62
N SER A 226 -2.64 6.23 3.45
CA SER A 226 -3.50 6.80 4.49
C SER A 226 -4.75 5.95 4.75
N ALA A 227 -5.43 5.51 3.69
CA ALA A 227 -6.58 4.62 3.76
C ALA A 227 -6.16 3.29 4.39
N MET A 228 -4.95 2.82 4.12
CA MET A 228 -4.40 1.65 4.76
C MET A 228 -4.18 1.83 6.26
N ALA A 229 -3.63 2.98 6.68
CA ALA A 229 -3.42 3.27 8.09
C ALA A 229 -4.74 3.39 8.87
N SER A 230 -5.82 3.87 8.24
CA SER A 230 -7.13 3.96 8.86
C SER A 230 -7.96 2.67 8.77
N ALA A 231 -7.79 1.89 7.70
CA ALA A 231 -8.57 0.68 7.42
C ALA A 231 -8.31 -0.48 8.39
N SER A 232 -7.26 -0.45 9.19
CA SER A 232 -7.13 -1.41 10.32
C SER A 232 -8.26 -1.24 11.35
N SER A 233 -9.05 -0.16 11.25
CA SER A 233 -10.05 0.25 12.23
C SER A 233 -11.49 0.28 11.70
N GLU A 234 -11.82 -0.25 10.51
CA GLU A 234 -13.20 -0.12 9.99
C GLU A 234 -13.79 -1.44 9.41
N ILE A 235 -14.67 -2.02 10.22
CA ILE A 235 -15.83 -2.96 10.11
C ILE A 235 -15.98 -3.95 8.92
N ASP A 236 -15.25 -3.89 7.80
CA ASP A 236 -15.34 -4.98 6.81
C ASP A 236 -14.07 -5.14 5.96
N PRO A 237 -13.18 -6.09 6.32
CA PRO A 237 -11.96 -6.32 5.56
C PRO A 237 -12.23 -6.92 4.17
N VAL A 238 -13.38 -7.54 3.92
CA VAL A 238 -13.75 -8.09 2.60
C VAL A 238 -14.05 -6.96 1.63
N ARG A 239 -14.84 -5.96 2.05
CA ARG A 239 -15.10 -4.75 1.24
C ARG A 239 -13.82 -3.99 0.93
N GLN A 240 -12.88 -3.92 1.87
CA GLN A 240 -11.58 -3.27 1.64
C GLN A 240 -10.75 -3.99 0.58
N VAL A 241 -10.67 -5.32 0.61
CA VAL A 241 -9.95 -6.09 -0.41
C VAL A 241 -10.59 -5.89 -1.79
N SER A 242 -11.92 -5.85 -1.86
CA SER A 242 -12.64 -5.56 -3.11
C SER A 242 -12.33 -4.15 -3.64
N ALA A 243 -12.41 -3.12 -2.78
CA ALA A 243 -12.05 -1.74 -3.15
C ALA A 243 -10.57 -1.63 -3.58
N LEU A 244 -9.69 -2.38 -2.94
CA LEU A 244 -8.28 -2.44 -3.32
C LEU A 244 -8.10 -3.09 -4.70
N SER A 245 -8.85 -4.13 -5.06
CA SER A 245 -8.76 -4.69 -6.42
C SER A 245 -9.07 -3.66 -7.52
N GLN A 246 -10.01 -2.75 -7.24
CA GLN A 246 -10.36 -1.62 -8.11
C GLN A 246 -9.31 -0.49 -8.08
N GLY A 247 -8.44 -0.45 -7.08
CA GLY A 247 -7.38 0.55 -6.98
C GLY A 247 -6.39 0.52 -8.14
N LEU A 248 -6.24 -0.61 -8.83
CA LEU A 248 -5.33 -0.71 -9.97
C LEU A 248 -5.82 0.10 -11.17
N THR A 249 -7.12 0.05 -11.50
CA THR A 249 -7.70 0.91 -12.54
C THR A 249 -7.67 2.38 -12.11
N ALA A 250 -7.86 2.66 -10.83
CA ALA A 250 -7.76 4.01 -10.28
C ALA A 250 -6.36 4.64 -10.49
N VAL A 251 -5.27 3.87 -10.39
CA VAL A 251 -3.91 4.38 -10.67
C VAL A 251 -3.76 4.83 -12.13
N PHE A 252 -4.28 4.06 -13.09
CA PHE A 252 -4.24 4.43 -14.51
C PHE A 252 -5.10 5.66 -14.80
N ILE A 253 -6.32 5.69 -14.26
CA ILE A 253 -7.24 6.83 -14.40
C ILE A 253 -6.59 8.09 -13.82
N ALA A 254 -6.02 8.01 -12.62
CA ALA A 254 -5.36 9.14 -11.98
C ALA A 254 -4.18 9.66 -12.81
N ALA A 255 -3.34 8.77 -13.35
CA ALA A 255 -2.24 9.19 -14.23
C ALA A 255 -2.73 9.96 -15.46
N PHE A 256 -3.81 9.48 -16.10
CA PHE A 256 -4.41 10.13 -17.27
C PHE A 256 -5.05 11.48 -16.92
N VAL A 257 -5.74 11.56 -15.77
CA VAL A 257 -6.29 12.81 -15.24
C VAL A 257 -5.17 13.80 -14.96
N GLY A 258 -4.08 13.37 -14.33
CA GLY A 258 -2.91 14.22 -14.06
C GLY A 258 -2.24 14.79 -15.32
N MET A 259 -2.15 13.97 -16.39
CA MET A 259 -1.72 14.45 -17.70
C MET A 259 -2.66 15.53 -18.24
N SER A 260 -3.97 15.26 -18.21
CA SER A 260 -5.01 16.16 -18.73
C SER A 260 -5.04 17.51 -18.01
N VAL A 261 -4.98 17.49 -16.67
CA VAL A 261 -4.92 18.71 -15.84
C VAL A 261 -3.68 19.54 -16.16
N SER A 262 -2.55 18.88 -16.42
CA SER A 262 -1.32 19.59 -16.80
C SER A 262 -1.44 20.32 -18.13
N PHE A 263 -2.15 19.75 -19.11
CA PHE A 263 -2.44 20.46 -20.37
C PHE A 263 -3.35 21.67 -20.17
N VAL A 264 -4.37 21.52 -19.31
CA VAL A 264 -5.25 22.65 -18.94
C VAL A 264 -4.45 23.76 -18.26
N LEU A 265 -3.50 23.41 -17.38
CA LEU A 265 -2.60 24.39 -16.75
C LEU A 265 -1.71 25.11 -17.77
N VAL A 266 -1.18 24.40 -18.77
CA VAL A 266 -0.42 25.06 -19.86
C VAL A 266 -1.30 26.06 -20.59
N ALA A 267 -2.54 25.68 -20.95
CA ALA A 267 -3.48 26.57 -21.63
C ALA A 267 -3.84 27.78 -20.74
N PHE A 268 -4.03 27.56 -19.44
CA PHE A 268 -4.29 28.61 -18.47
C PHE A 268 -3.12 29.61 -18.40
N PHE A 269 -1.87 29.17 -18.30
CA PHE A 269 -0.73 30.08 -18.31
C PHE A 269 -0.48 30.74 -19.67
N ALA A 270 -0.76 30.03 -20.77
CA ALA A 270 -0.64 30.55 -22.13
C ALA A 270 -1.67 31.65 -22.44
N SER A 271 -2.81 31.67 -21.75
CA SER A 271 -3.84 32.71 -21.90
C SER A 271 -3.36 34.11 -21.51
N GLY A 272 -2.24 34.22 -20.78
CA GLY A 272 -1.72 35.50 -20.32
C GLY A 272 -2.44 36.07 -19.10
N LEU A 273 -3.49 35.43 -18.57
CA LEU A 273 -4.25 35.89 -17.41
C LEU A 273 -3.39 36.19 -16.16
N VAL A 274 -2.27 35.48 -16.01
CA VAL A 274 -1.38 35.61 -14.85
C VAL A 274 -0.22 36.59 -15.10
N ARG A 275 -0.02 37.03 -16.35
CA ARG A 275 1.20 37.71 -16.79
C ARG A 275 1.32 39.13 -16.23
N ASP A 276 0.20 39.84 -16.15
CA ASP A 276 0.17 41.23 -15.69
C ASP A 276 0.00 41.36 -14.17
N GLY A 277 -0.01 40.23 -13.43
CA GLY A 277 -0.25 40.22 -12.00
C GLY A 277 -1.64 40.75 -11.59
N SER A 278 -2.56 40.93 -12.55
CA SER A 278 -3.89 41.51 -12.32
C SER A 278 -4.74 40.68 -11.36
N ILE A 279 -4.53 39.36 -11.32
CA ILE A 279 -5.28 38.42 -10.47
C ILE A 279 -4.55 38.10 -9.16
N VAL A 280 -3.22 37.96 -9.19
CA VAL A 280 -2.43 37.40 -8.07
C VAL A 280 -1.51 38.44 -7.40
N GLY A 281 -1.47 39.67 -7.92
CA GLY A 281 -0.54 40.70 -7.49
C GLY A 281 0.83 40.61 -8.17
N THR A 282 1.52 41.74 -8.24
CA THR A 282 2.80 41.90 -8.96
C THR A 282 3.94 41.04 -8.38
N GLY A 283 3.96 40.81 -7.07
CA GLY A 283 4.98 39.99 -6.40
C GLY A 283 4.83 38.49 -6.67
N ALA A 284 3.60 38.00 -6.81
CA ALA A 284 3.35 36.57 -7.06
C ALA A 284 3.54 36.18 -8.53
N ALA A 285 3.47 37.14 -9.46
CA ALA A 285 3.67 36.92 -10.89
C ALA A 285 5.01 36.22 -11.22
N ALA A 286 6.05 36.43 -10.40
CA ALA A 286 7.35 35.80 -10.55
C ALA A 286 7.34 34.27 -10.30
N LEU A 287 6.39 33.75 -9.53
CA LEU A 287 6.27 32.32 -9.22
C LEU A 287 5.60 31.50 -10.32
N PHE A 288 4.95 32.16 -11.27
CA PHE A 288 4.24 31.52 -12.37
C PHE A 288 5.13 31.41 -13.61
N PRO A 289 4.95 30.35 -14.43
CA PRO A 289 5.67 30.22 -15.68
C PRO A 289 5.17 31.29 -16.66
N GLN A 290 6.09 32.07 -17.21
CA GLN A 290 5.77 33.00 -18.28
C GLN A 290 5.82 32.29 -19.62
N ILE A 291 4.71 32.30 -20.36
CA ILE A 291 4.64 31.79 -21.72
C ILE A 291 4.49 32.99 -22.65
N VAL A 292 5.46 33.15 -23.56
CA VAL A 292 5.54 34.34 -24.42
C VAL A 292 5.45 33.94 -25.89
N PRO A 293 4.86 34.77 -26.76
CA PRO A 293 4.87 34.52 -28.19
C PRO A 293 6.31 34.63 -28.73
N CYS A 294 6.78 33.59 -29.40
CA CYS A 294 8.13 33.55 -29.97
C CYS A 294 8.17 34.38 -31.27
N ARG A 295 9.11 35.34 -31.36
CA ARG A 295 9.32 36.13 -32.58
C ARG A 295 10.48 35.60 -33.43
N TYR A 296 11.64 35.18 -32.88
CA TYR A 296 12.76 34.52 -33.60
C TYR A 296 13.67 33.69 -32.66
N ASP A 297 14.30 32.60 -33.16
CA ASP A 297 15.27 31.68 -32.51
C ASP A 297 15.03 31.35 -31.02
N CYS A 298 14.11 30.42 -30.76
CA CYS A 298 13.68 30.07 -29.42
C CYS A 298 14.15 28.65 -29.01
N PRO A 299 14.74 28.48 -27.81
CA PRO A 299 15.32 27.19 -27.39
C PRO A 299 14.28 26.12 -27.02
N ILE A 300 13.06 26.51 -26.61
CA ILE A 300 11.99 25.57 -26.18
C ILE A 300 10.64 26.00 -26.76
N THR A 301 10.18 25.31 -27.80
CA THR A 301 8.88 25.56 -28.43
C THR A 301 7.79 24.65 -27.86
N LEU A 302 6.64 25.23 -27.50
CA LEU A 302 5.45 24.53 -27.00
C LEU A 302 4.41 24.33 -28.09
N VAL A 303 4.17 25.32 -28.95
CA VAL A 303 3.23 25.20 -30.08
C VAL A 303 3.95 25.71 -31.30
N ASN A 304 3.73 25.06 -32.45
CA ASN A 304 4.39 25.34 -33.71
C ASN A 304 4.42 26.86 -33.96
N ARG A 305 5.60 27.47 -33.79
CA ARG A 305 5.92 28.91 -33.94
C ARG A 305 5.19 29.92 -33.02
N GLY A 306 4.41 29.48 -32.01
CA GLY A 306 3.51 30.37 -31.27
C GLY A 306 3.82 30.59 -29.79
N LEU A 307 4.27 29.58 -29.04
CA LEU A 307 4.41 29.67 -27.58
C LEU A 307 5.74 29.09 -27.13
N MET A 308 6.45 29.78 -26.25
CA MET A 308 7.72 29.33 -25.68
C MET A 308 7.85 29.69 -24.20
N PHE A 309 8.77 29.01 -23.52
CA PHE A 309 9.34 29.49 -22.27
C PHE A 309 10.53 30.41 -22.57
N PRO A 310 10.56 31.65 -22.07
CA PRO A 310 11.65 32.58 -22.32
C PRO A 310 12.94 32.16 -21.60
N ALA A 311 12.82 31.44 -20.47
CA ALA A 311 13.94 30.88 -19.74
C ALA A 311 13.69 29.42 -19.35
N ALA A 312 14.77 28.65 -19.17
CA ALA A 312 14.70 27.30 -18.60
C ALA A 312 14.04 27.30 -17.21
N MET A 313 14.16 28.40 -16.48
CA MET A 313 13.49 28.61 -15.20
C MET A 313 11.96 28.56 -15.32
N ASP A 314 11.36 29.10 -16.37
CA ASP A 314 9.91 29.06 -16.55
C ASP A 314 9.42 27.66 -16.94
N ALA A 315 10.23 26.89 -17.68
CA ALA A 315 9.97 25.48 -17.92
C ALA A 315 9.99 24.68 -16.61
N ALA A 316 10.93 24.97 -15.70
CA ALA A 316 10.98 24.36 -14.38
C ALA A 316 9.76 24.72 -13.52
N LYS A 317 9.34 25.99 -13.50
CA LYS A 317 8.10 26.42 -12.83
C LYS A 317 6.90 25.67 -13.41
N MET A 318 6.81 25.52 -14.74
CA MET A 318 5.72 24.77 -15.36
C MET A 318 5.72 23.31 -14.91
N MET A 319 6.88 22.65 -14.81
CA MET A 319 6.97 21.29 -14.30
C MET A 319 6.46 21.20 -12.85
N VAL A 320 6.85 22.13 -11.98
CA VAL A 320 6.35 22.18 -10.60
C VAL A 320 4.83 22.34 -10.57
N TRP A 321 4.27 23.27 -11.36
CA TRP A 321 2.82 23.47 -11.42
C TRP A 321 2.07 22.29 -12.04
N ALA A 322 2.63 21.63 -13.05
CA ALA A 322 2.08 20.39 -13.61
C ALA A 322 2.04 19.28 -12.56
N PHE A 323 3.12 19.11 -11.78
CA PHE A 323 3.16 18.16 -10.67
C PHE A 323 2.07 18.46 -9.64
N ILE A 324 1.96 19.72 -9.21
CA ILE A 324 0.94 20.17 -8.25
C ILE A 324 -0.47 19.95 -8.80
N GLY A 325 -0.71 20.27 -10.07
CA GLY A 325 -2.00 20.05 -10.74
C GLY A 325 -2.36 18.57 -10.83
N GLY A 326 -1.39 17.71 -11.13
CA GLY A 326 -1.58 16.26 -11.05
C GLY A 326 -1.88 15.79 -9.63
N PHE A 327 -1.22 16.37 -8.63
CA PHE A 327 -1.43 16.05 -7.23
C PHE A 327 -2.78 16.56 -6.69
N SER A 328 -3.35 17.62 -7.30
CA SER A 328 -4.43 18.42 -6.72
C SER A 328 -5.82 17.78 -6.69
N GLU A 329 -6.00 16.58 -7.27
CA GLU A 329 -7.23 15.78 -7.07
C GLU A 329 -7.62 15.69 -5.58
N GLN A 330 -6.63 15.74 -4.68
CA GLN A 330 -6.84 15.80 -3.23
C GLN A 330 -6.61 17.15 -2.57
N LEU A 331 -5.90 18.09 -3.19
CA LEU A 331 -5.61 19.37 -2.55
C LEU A 331 -6.90 20.11 -2.21
N VAL A 332 -7.92 20.03 -3.07
CA VAL A 332 -9.20 20.70 -2.80
C VAL A 332 -9.96 20.02 -1.64
N PRO A 333 -10.27 18.70 -1.66
CA PRO A 333 -10.92 18.06 -0.51
C PRO A 333 -10.12 18.14 0.80
N ASP A 334 -8.80 17.88 0.77
CA ASP A 334 -7.97 17.87 1.98
C ASP A 334 -7.88 19.26 2.62
N VAL A 335 -7.76 20.33 1.81
CA VAL A 335 -7.74 21.71 2.32
C VAL A 335 -9.10 22.06 2.90
N LEU A 336 -10.21 21.69 2.24
CA LEU A 336 -11.56 21.90 2.77
C LEU A 336 -11.80 21.13 4.08
N ASP A 337 -11.37 19.87 4.18
CA ASP A 337 -11.46 19.08 5.41
C ASP A 337 -10.62 19.65 6.55
N ARG A 338 -9.44 20.21 6.24
CA ARG A 338 -8.60 20.90 7.23
C ARG A 338 -9.23 22.21 7.69
N LEU A 339 -9.76 23.01 6.76
CA LEU A 339 -10.43 24.26 7.09
C LEU A 339 -11.70 24.02 7.92
N THR A 340 -12.50 23.01 7.58
CA THR A 340 -13.69 22.65 8.36
C THR A 340 -13.32 22.10 9.74
N LYS A 341 -12.26 21.28 9.87
CA LYS A 341 -11.73 20.84 11.18
C LYS A 341 -11.22 22.02 12.01
N ALA A 342 -10.47 22.94 11.42
CA ALA A 342 -9.98 24.15 12.09
C ALA A 342 -11.14 25.04 12.55
N ALA A 343 -12.16 25.23 11.70
CA ALA A 343 -13.37 25.99 12.03
C ALA A 343 -14.19 25.35 13.16
N ARG A 344 -14.20 24.02 13.29
CA ARG A 344 -14.84 23.33 14.43
C ARG A 344 -14.06 23.53 15.74
N GLN A 345 -12.73 23.62 15.68
CA GLN A 345 -11.88 23.83 16.86
C GLN A 345 -12.00 25.25 17.41
N THR A 346 -12.14 26.27 16.55
CA THR A 346 -12.31 27.66 16.99
C THR A 346 -13.66 27.94 17.66
N LYS A 347 -14.69 27.12 17.44
CA LYS A 347 -16.01 27.30 18.07
C LYS A 347 -16.12 26.73 19.49
N LYS A 348 -15.15 25.93 19.95
CA LYS A 348 -15.21 25.23 21.25
C LYS A 348 -14.72 25.98 22.51
N PRO A 349 -14.12 27.19 22.49
CA PRO A 349 -13.59 27.79 23.72
C PRO A 349 -14.50 28.81 24.47
N SER A 350 -15.76 29.05 24.08
CA SER A 350 -16.60 30.06 24.77
C SER A 350 -17.84 29.55 25.52
N GLU A 351 -18.05 28.23 25.65
CA GLU A 351 -19.18 27.65 26.42
C GLU A 351 -18.73 27.03 27.76
N ALA A 352 -17.48 27.29 28.18
CA ALA A 352 -16.93 26.84 29.47
C ALA A 352 -16.53 28.00 30.40
N ALA A 353 -17.05 29.21 30.15
CA ALA A 353 -16.85 30.39 30.99
C ALA A 353 -18.16 30.81 31.66
#